data_AF-A0A6N2ZRY1-F1
#
_entry.id   AF-A0A6N2ZRY1-F1
#
_cell.length_a   1.000
_cell.length_b   1.000
_cell.length_c   1.000
_cell.angle_alpha   90.00
_cell.angle_beta   90.00
_cell.angle_gamma   90.00
#
_symmetry.space_group_name_H-M   'P 1'
#
loop_
_entity.id
_entity.type
_entity.pdbx_description
1 polymer ?
#
loop_
_entity_poly.entity_id
_entity_poly.type
_entity_poly.pdbx_seq_one_letter_code
_entity_poly.pdbx_strand_id
1 'polypeptide(L)'
;MKHKRIMSKKTINEIRSTRCEICGQRTNIEPHHINTRGSGGGDIRENLIQLCTQCHINTHSGQYPTKDDCLNKVAEREGITYDEVYAINRRAMGYEV
;
A
#
# COMPACT_ATOMS: atom_id res chain seq x y z
N MET A 1 24.62 8.27 0.96
CA MET A 1 24.03 7.35 1.97
C MET A 1 22.90 6.59 1.28
N LYS A 2 22.77 5.27 1.46
CA LYS A 2 21.60 4.54 0.96
C LYS A 2 20.38 4.93 1.81
N HIS A 3 19.29 5.32 1.17
CA HIS A 3 18.05 5.63 1.86
C HIS A 3 17.59 4.42 2.69
N LYS A 4 17.20 4.65 3.94
CA LYS A 4 16.78 3.58 4.85
C LYS A 4 15.26 3.44 4.79
N ARG A 5 14.79 2.24 4.44
CA ARG A 5 13.36 1.89 4.41
C ARG A 5 12.71 2.16 5.78
N ILE A 6 11.56 2.82 5.78
CA ILE A 6 10.76 3.06 6.99
C ILE A 6 10.16 1.73 7.45
N MET A 7 10.37 1.36 8.72
CA MET A 7 9.87 0.12 9.30
C MET A 7 8.96 0.41 10.50
N SER A 8 7.74 -0.11 10.49
CA SER A 8 6.73 0.14 11.53
C SER A 8 5.70 -0.98 11.60
N LYS A 9 5.91 -1.93 12.52
CA LYS A 9 4.91 -2.97 12.83
C LYS A 9 3.60 -2.36 13.35
N LYS A 10 3.69 -1.24 14.07
CA LYS A 10 2.54 -0.50 14.58
C LYS A 10 1.63 -0.06 13.42
N THR A 11 2.20 0.58 12.41
CA THR A 11 1.43 1.05 11.24
C THR A 11 0.82 -0.10 10.45
N ILE A 12 1.56 -1.21 10.26
CA ILE A 12 1.00 -2.42 9.63
C ILE A 12 -0.23 -2.93 10.39
N ASN A 13 -0.18 -2.96 11.72
CA ASN A 13 -1.30 -3.41 12.54
C ASN A 13 -2.48 -2.43 12.53
N GLU A 14 -2.22 -1.11 12.45
CA GLU A 14 -3.25 -0.08 12.36
C GLU A 14 -4.01 -0.12 11.03
N ILE A 15 -3.34 -0.49 9.93
CA ILE A 15 -3.98 -0.66 8.61
C ILE A 15 -4.70 -2.00 8.47
N ARG A 16 -4.33 -3.00 9.28
CA ARG A 16 -4.94 -4.33 9.21
C ARG A 16 -6.45 -4.27 9.41
N SER A 17 -7.18 -4.87 8.49
CA SER A 17 -8.64 -4.93 8.51
C SER A 17 -9.12 -6.34 8.22
N THR A 18 -10.32 -6.67 8.69
CA THR A 18 -10.97 -7.96 8.42
C THR A 18 -11.63 -8.00 7.04
N ARG A 19 -11.58 -6.90 6.28
CA ARG A 19 -12.17 -6.77 4.95
C ARG A 19 -11.18 -6.16 3.96
N CYS A 20 -11.24 -6.65 2.72
CA CYS A 20 -10.53 -6.09 1.58
C CYS A 20 -11.05 -4.69 1.25
N GLU A 21 -10.16 -3.71 1.11
CA GLU A 21 -10.51 -2.33 0.75
C GLU A 21 -10.99 -2.20 -0.71
N ILE A 22 -10.65 -3.16 -1.57
CA ILE A 22 -11.04 -3.15 -2.99
C ILE A 22 -12.40 -3.81 -3.21
N CYS A 23 -12.61 -5.03 -2.70
CA CYS A 23 -13.81 -5.82 -3.02
C CYS A 23 -14.71 -6.12 -1.81
N GLY A 24 -14.34 -5.68 -0.60
CA GLY A 24 -15.12 -5.88 0.63
C GLY A 24 -15.14 -7.31 1.19
N GLN A 25 -14.56 -8.29 0.48
CA GLN A 25 -14.46 -9.68 0.92
C GLN A 25 -13.68 -9.80 2.24
N ARG A 26 -14.03 -10.80 3.06
CA ARG A 26 -13.31 -11.05 4.32
C ARG A 26 -11.88 -11.46 4.04
N THR A 27 -10.98 -11.05 4.91
CA THR A 27 -9.55 -11.36 4.82
C THR A 27 -8.91 -11.39 6.20
N ASN A 28 -7.82 -12.14 6.31
CA ASN A 28 -7.00 -12.27 7.51
C ASN A 28 -5.50 -12.18 7.21
N ILE A 29 -5.12 -11.85 5.97
CA ILE A 29 -3.71 -11.71 5.56
C ILE A 29 -3.18 -10.33 5.97
N GLU A 30 -1.86 -10.17 6.01
CA GLU A 30 -1.25 -8.86 6.25
C GLU A 30 -1.57 -7.86 5.12
N PRO A 31 -1.65 -6.56 5.43
CA PRO A 31 -1.76 -5.53 4.41
C PRO A 31 -0.68 -5.65 3.34
N HIS A 32 -1.07 -5.43 2.09
CA HIS A 32 -0.20 -5.43 0.94
C HIS A 32 0.62 -4.13 0.88
N HIS A 33 1.93 -4.26 0.63
CA HIS A 33 2.80 -3.13 0.31
C HIS A 33 2.72 -2.81 -1.19
N ILE A 34 2.10 -1.69 -1.56
CA ILE A 34 1.90 -1.25 -2.96
C ILE A 34 3.24 -1.06 -3.67
N ASN A 35 4.19 -0.39 -3.02
CA ASN A 35 5.61 -0.44 -3.34
C ASN A 35 6.24 -1.52 -2.47
N THR A 36 6.81 -2.55 -3.10
CA THR A 36 7.28 -3.73 -2.38
C THR A 36 8.44 -3.40 -1.43
N ARG A 37 8.57 -4.17 -0.35
CA ARG A 37 9.65 -4.04 0.63
C ARG A 37 11.04 -4.14 -0.01
N GLY A 38 11.20 -5.03 -0.99
CA GLY A 38 12.45 -5.22 -1.75
C GLY A 38 12.84 -4.01 -2.60
N SER A 39 11.86 -3.23 -3.07
CA SER A 39 12.09 -1.97 -3.80
C SER A 39 12.33 -0.76 -2.90
N GLY A 40 12.32 -0.93 -1.57
CA GLY A 40 12.46 0.15 -0.59
C GLY A 40 11.13 0.75 -0.10
N GLY A 41 9.98 0.14 -0.42
CA GLY A 41 8.68 0.61 0.07
C GLY A 41 8.54 0.57 1.59
N GLY A 42 8.13 1.69 2.17
CA GLY A 42 8.03 1.88 3.62
C GLY A 42 6.79 1.21 4.24
N ASP A 43 6.85 0.95 5.54
CA ASP A 43 5.70 0.58 6.36
C ASP A 43 4.91 1.85 6.75
N ILE A 44 4.38 2.57 5.76
CA ILE A 44 3.61 3.82 5.90
C ILE A 44 2.17 3.62 5.42
N ARG A 45 1.23 4.46 5.87
CA ARG A 45 -0.20 4.29 5.59
C ARG A 45 -0.51 4.37 4.10
N GLU A 46 0.20 5.22 3.38
CA GLU A 46 0.08 5.50 1.96
C GLU A 46 0.62 4.36 1.08
N ASN A 47 1.42 3.46 1.66
CA ASN A 47 1.99 2.32 0.97
C ASN A 47 1.30 1.00 1.32
N LEU A 48 0.34 1.02 2.26
CA LEU A 48 -0.31 -0.17 2.81
C LEU A 48 -1.79 -0.17 2.46
N ILE A 49 -2.27 -1.31 1.96
CA ILE A 49 -3.68 -1.55 1.67
C ILE A 49 -4.08 -2.96 2.09
N GLN A 50 -5.20 -3.10 2.80
CA GLN A 50 -5.74 -4.39 3.16
C GLN A 50 -6.42 -5.03 1.93
N LEU A 51 -5.85 -6.14 1.46
CA LEU A 51 -6.42 -6.95 0.39
C LEU A 51 -6.87 -8.33 0.91
N CYS A 52 -7.81 -8.96 0.20
CA CYS A 52 -8.01 -10.41 0.29
C CYS A 52 -6.97 -11.15 -0.57
N THR A 53 -6.82 -12.46 -0.36
CA THR A 53 -5.84 -13.29 -1.09
C THR A 53 -5.97 -13.15 -2.61
N GLN A 54 -7.21 -13.14 -3.13
CA GLN A 54 -7.42 -13.03 -4.58
C GLN A 54 -6.95 -11.67 -5.13
N CYS A 55 -7.39 -10.56 -4.53
CA CYS A 55 -6.96 -9.23 -4.97
C CYS A 55 -5.44 -9.08 -4.82
N HIS A 56 -4.86 -9.62 -3.74
CA HIS A 56 -3.42 -9.58 -3.52
C HIS A 56 -2.63 -10.31 -4.63
N ILE A 57 -3.07 -11.50 -5.03
CA ILE A 57 -2.46 -12.26 -6.13
C ILE A 57 -2.63 -11.51 -7.46
N ASN A 58 -3.82 -10.97 -7.71
CA ASN A 58 -4.12 -10.25 -8.95
C ASN A 58 -3.19 -9.05 -9.12
N THR A 59 -2.97 -8.25 -8.06
CA THR A 59 -2.06 -7.10 -8.11
C THR A 59 -0.65 -7.50 -8.50
N HIS A 60 -0.10 -8.60 -7.96
CA HIS A 60 1.22 -9.11 -8.36
C HIS A 60 1.23 -9.66 -9.79
N SER A 61 0.09 -10.14 -10.28
CA SER A 61 -0.06 -10.74 -11.61
C SER A 61 -0.39 -9.71 -12.70
N GLY A 62 -0.42 -8.41 -12.37
CA GLY A 62 -0.81 -7.35 -13.32
C GLY A 62 -2.30 -7.36 -13.68
N GLN A 63 -3.13 -8.05 -12.91
CA GLN A 63 -4.58 -8.08 -13.03
C GLN A 63 -5.22 -7.09 -12.06
N TYR A 64 -6.52 -6.83 -12.22
CA TYR A 64 -7.26 -5.96 -11.30
C TYR A 64 -7.38 -6.57 -9.89
N PRO A 65 -7.13 -5.80 -8.81
CA PRO A 65 -6.71 -4.41 -8.81
C PRO A 65 -5.23 -4.25 -9.17
N THR A 66 -4.94 -3.32 -10.06
CA THR A 66 -3.59 -2.89 -10.40
C THR A 66 -2.95 -2.12 -9.24
N LYS A 67 -1.67 -1.76 -9.39
CA LYS A 67 -0.99 -0.87 -8.45
C LYS A 67 -1.69 0.48 -8.33
N ASP A 68 -2.15 1.04 -9.44
CA ASP A 68 -2.79 2.36 -9.46
C ASP A 68 -4.20 2.30 -8.85
N ASP A 69 -4.93 1.21 -9.05
CA ASP A 69 -6.20 0.98 -8.34
C ASP A 69 -5.99 0.97 -6.82
N CYS A 70 -4.91 0.33 -6.36
CA CYS A 70 -4.55 0.32 -4.95
C CYS A 70 -4.19 1.72 -4.44
N LEU A 71 -3.39 2.49 -5.20
CA LEU A 71 -3.04 3.87 -4.82
C LEU A 71 -4.26 4.78 -4.74
N ASN A 72 -5.17 4.69 -5.71
CA ASN A 72 -6.42 5.45 -5.71
C ASN A 72 -7.28 5.10 -4.49
N LYS A 73 -7.42 3.80 -4.17
CA LYS A 73 -8.18 3.37 -2.99
C LYS A 73 -7.56 3.89 -1.68
N VAL A 74 -6.24 3.90 -1.58
CA VAL A 74 -5.54 4.47 -0.43
C VAL A 74 -5.70 5.99 -0.36
N ALA A 75 -5.69 6.69 -1.49
CA ALA A 75 -5.95 8.12 -1.56
C ALA A 75 -7.35 8.47 -1.03
N GLU A 76 -8.37 7.72 -1.46
CA GLU A 76 -9.73 7.82 -0.92
C GLU A 76 -9.78 7.59 0.59
N ARG A 77 -9.07 6.57 1.11
CA ARG A 77 -9.04 6.25 2.55
C ARG A 77 -8.37 7.32 3.40
N GLU A 78 -7.28 7.90 2.90
CA GLU A 78 -6.51 8.93 3.61
C GLU A 78 -7.05 10.36 3.37
N GLY A 79 -8.03 10.53 2.47
CA GLY A 79 -8.65 11.83 2.20
C GLY A 79 -7.72 12.81 1.46
N ILE A 80 -6.82 12.28 0.63
CA ILE A 80 -5.84 13.03 -0.17
C ILE A 80 -5.92 12.61 -1.64
N THR A 81 -5.24 13.32 -2.52
CA THR A 81 -5.20 13.01 -3.96
C THR A 81 -4.28 11.84 -4.27
N TYR A 82 -4.48 11.22 -5.44
CA TYR A 82 -3.56 10.20 -5.96
C TYR A 82 -2.12 10.71 -6.04
N ASP A 83 -1.92 11.94 -6.54
CA ASP A 83 -0.60 12.55 -6.70
C ASP A 83 0.10 12.76 -5.34
N GLU A 84 -0.66 13.11 -4.29
CA GLU A 84 -0.14 13.22 -2.93
C GLU A 84 0.28 11.85 -2.38
N VAL A 85 -0.53 10.80 -2.52
CA VAL A 85 -0.17 9.43 -2.12
C VAL A 85 1.09 8.98 -2.85
N TYR A 86 1.15 9.23 -4.16
CA TYR A 86 2.30 8.91 -4.99
C TYR A 86 3.55 9.64 -4.47
N ALA A 87 3.47 10.96 -4.31
CA ALA A 87 4.59 11.78 -3.86
C ALA A 87 5.08 11.37 -2.45
N ILE A 88 4.17 11.09 -1.51
CA ILE A 88 4.50 10.61 -0.16
C ILE A 88 5.26 9.29 -0.24
N ASN A 89 4.79 8.33 -1.04
CA ASN A 89 5.48 7.06 -1.26
C ASN A 89 6.88 7.25 -1.82
N ARG A 90 7.03 8.10 -2.85
CA ARG A 90 8.32 8.36 -3.48
C ARG A 90 9.30 9.06 -2.54
N ARG A 91 8.85 10.08 -1.80
CA ARG A 91 9.66 10.76 -0.78
C ARG A 91 10.08 9.79 0.33
N ALA A 92 9.17 8.93 0.77
CA ALA A 92 9.45 7.88 1.76
C ALA A 92 10.41 6.79 1.25
N MET A 93 10.62 6.69 -0.07
CA MET A 93 11.63 5.84 -0.71
C MET A 93 12.92 6.61 -1.06
N GLY A 94 13.00 7.91 -0.76
CA GLY A 94 14.19 8.75 -0.95
C GLY A 94 14.29 9.44 -2.31
N TYR A 95 13.20 9.53 -3.07
CA TYR A 95 13.16 10.28 -4.33
C TYR A 95 12.78 11.76 -4.09
N GLU A 96 13.36 12.65 -4.90
CA GLU A 96 12.96 14.06 -4.98
C GLU A 96 11.83 14.20 -6.01
N VAL A 97 10.60 14.35 -5.52
CA VAL A 97 9.37 14.55 -6.31
C VAL A 97 8.46 15.59 -5.67
#